data_AF-A0A836WC41-F1
#
_entry.id   AF-A0A836WC41-F1
#
_cell.length_a   1.000
_cell.length_b   1.000
_cell.length_c   1.000
_cell.angle_alpha   90.00
_cell.angle_beta   90.00
_cell.angle_gamma   90.00
#
_symmetry.space_group_name_H-M   'P 1'
#
loop_
_entity.id
_entity.type
_entity.pdbx_description
1 polymer ?
#
loop_
_entity_poly.entity_id
_entity_poly.type
_entity_poly.pdbx_seq_one_letter_code
_entity_poly.pdbx_strand_id
1 'polypeptide(L)'
;MRYICIILLLTPVIVSAGHVLVWNFDPLDRFYDSEVGGSVDCSYWLKQTLTANGHTYQVWNDTLLPTNLDPYDVILGALGWYRC
;
A
#
# COMPACT_ATOMS: atom_id res chain seq x y z
N MET A 1 -8.35 -33.12 19.79
CA MET A 1 -8.00 -33.06 18.36
C MET A 1 -9.01 -32.27 17.52
N ARG A 2 -10.33 -32.42 17.71
CA ARG A 2 -11.38 -31.73 16.91
C ARG A 2 -11.29 -30.19 16.89
N TYR A 3 -10.85 -29.57 17.99
CA TYR A 3 -10.73 -28.10 18.10
C TYR A 3 -9.43 -27.53 17.50
N ILE A 4 -8.37 -28.35 17.39
CA ILE A 4 -7.06 -27.93 16.85
C ILE A 4 -7.17 -27.69 15.34
N CYS A 5 -7.94 -28.51 14.62
CA CYS A 5 -8.18 -28.34 13.19
C CYS A 5 -8.92 -27.03 12.86
N ILE A 6 -9.83 -26.56 13.72
CA ILE A 6 -10.59 -25.32 13.50
C ILE A 6 -9.66 -24.09 13.65
N ILE A 7 -8.74 -24.13 14.61
CA ILE A 7 -7.74 -23.06 14.82
C ILE A 7 -6.77 -22.99 13.62
N LEU A 8 -6.32 -24.15 13.11
CA LEU A 8 -5.43 -24.26 11.94
C LEU A 8 -6.08 -23.82 10.61
N LEU A 9 -7.40 -23.97 10.49
CA LEU A 9 -8.17 -23.50 9.33
C LEU A 9 -8.43 -21.99 9.35
N LEU A 10 -8.37 -21.35 10.52
CA LEU A 10 -8.55 -19.90 10.69
C LEU A 10 -7.24 -19.11 10.70
N THR A 11 -6.11 -19.76 10.96
CA THR A 11 -4.77 -19.12 10.92
C THR A 11 -4.34 -18.52 9.57
N PRO A 12 -4.69 -19.05 8.38
CA PRO A 12 -4.25 -18.43 7.13
C PRO A 12 -4.99 -17.12 6.82
N VAL A 13 -6.08 -16.81 7.54
CA VAL A 13 -6.82 -15.53 7.40
C VAL A 13 -6.16 -14.41 8.20
N ILE A 14 -5.29 -14.73 9.17
CA ILE A 14 -4.70 -13.76 10.10
C ILE A 14 -3.26 -13.37 9.68
N VAL A 15 -2.61 -14.17 8.83
CA VAL A 15 -1.16 -14.07 8.60
C VAL A 15 -0.85 -13.84 7.11
N SER A 16 -1.06 -12.61 6.63
CA SER A 16 -0.12 -11.92 5.72
C SER A 16 -0.55 -10.46 5.45
N ALA A 17 -1.04 -9.75 6.47
CA ALA A 17 -1.21 -8.30 6.36
C ALA A 17 0.16 -7.63 6.47
N GLY A 18 0.92 -7.58 5.37
CA GLY A 18 2.19 -6.85 5.33
C GLY A 18 2.03 -5.38 5.73
N HIS A 19 2.99 -4.85 6.48
CA HIS A 19 3.08 -3.45 6.84
C HIS A 19 3.94 -2.70 5.80
N VAL A 20 3.30 -1.87 4.99
CA VAL A 20 3.92 -1.23 3.81
C VAL A 20 4.27 0.22 4.09
N LEU A 21 5.51 0.60 3.80
CA LEU A 21 5.91 2.01 3.73
C LEU A 21 5.62 2.55 2.32
N VAL A 22 4.82 3.59 2.22
CA VAL A 22 4.61 4.34 0.97
C VAL A 22 5.43 5.62 1.06
N TRP A 23 6.49 5.73 0.26
CA TRP A 23 7.45 6.83 0.29
C TRP A 23 7.33 7.74 -0.93
N ASN A 24 7.59 9.03 -0.72
CA ASN A 24 7.64 10.06 -1.76
C ASN A 24 6.32 10.20 -2.54
N PHE A 25 5.21 10.13 -1.81
CA PHE A 25 3.89 10.03 -2.40
C PHE A 25 3.22 11.39 -2.53
N ASP A 26 3.15 11.90 -3.76
CA ASP A 26 2.46 13.16 -4.03
C ASP A 26 0.93 12.92 -4.03
N PRO A 27 0.16 13.53 -3.11
CA PRO A 27 -1.28 13.33 -3.03
C PRO A 27 -2.05 13.96 -4.19
N LEU A 28 -1.39 14.79 -5.00
CA LEU A 28 -1.94 15.38 -6.22
C LEU A 28 -1.49 14.61 -7.47
N ASP A 29 -0.83 13.45 -7.32
CA ASP A 29 -0.42 12.63 -8.46
C ASP A 29 -1.64 12.02 -9.14
N ARG A 30 -1.99 12.62 -10.29
CA ARG A 30 -3.14 12.25 -11.09
C ARG A 30 -2.72 12.21 -12.54
N PHE A 31 -3.08 11.14 -13.26
CA PHE A 31 -2.89 11.05 -14.70
C PHE A 31 -4.23 10.96 -15.41
N TYR A 32 -4.29 11.42 -16.66
CA TYR A 32 -5.47 11.24 -17.49
C TYR A 32 -5.44 9.84 -18.12
N ASP A 33 -6.54 9.11 -17.97
CA ASP A 33 -6.78 7.83 -18.61
C ASP A 33 -7.94 7.99 -19.61
N SER A 34 -7.64 7.82 -20.90
CA SER A 34 -8.63 7.93 -21.97
C SER A 34 -9.64 6.78 -21.98
N GLU A 35 -9.29 5.61 -21.46
CA GLU A 35 -10.20 4.46 -21.39
C GLU A 35 -11.27 4.67 -20.32
N VAL A 36 -10.89 5.31 -19.22
CA VAL A 36 -11.81 5.70 -18.13
C VAL A 36 -12.50 7.04 -18.43
N GLY A 37 -12.01 7.78 -19.43
CA GLY A 37 -12.55 9.08 -19.83
C GLY A 37 -12.33 10.18 -18.79
N GLY A 38 -11.28 10.08 -17.97
CA GLY A 38 -11.09 10.97 -16.83
C GLY A 38 -9.71 10.89 -16.19
N SER A 39 -9.50 11.67 -15.13
CA SER A 39 -8.26 11.64 -14.35
C SER A 39 -8.32 10.60 -13.24
N VAL A 40 -7.35 9.72 -13.21
CA VAL A 40 -7.14 8.71 -12.17
C VAL A 40 -6.26 9.29 -11.08
N ASP A 41 -6.71 9.19 -9.84
CA ASP A 41 -5.93 9.56 -8.66
C ASP A 41 -5.08 8.35 -8.22
N CYS A 42 -3.80 8.37 -8.60
CA CYS A 42 -2.83 7.33 -8.24
C CYS A 42 -2.82 7.12 -6.74
N SER A 43 -2.92 8.23 -6.00
CA SER A 43 -2.74 8.21 -4.57
C SER A 43 -3.86 7.45 -3.88
N TYR A 44 -5.08 7.72 -4.32
CA TYR A 44 -6.28 7.05 -3.86
C TYR A 44 -6.22 5.55 -4.18
N TRP A 45 -5.93 5.19 -5.43
CA TRP A 45 -5.99 3.80 -5.86
C TRP A 45 -4.90 2.93 -5.25
N LEU A 46 -3.71 3.45 -4.99
CA LEU A 46 -2.67 2.71 -4.26
C LEU A 46 -3.15 2.34 -2.86
N LYS A 47 -3.69 3.32 -2.12
CA LYS A 47 -4.22 3.13 -0.76
C LYS A 47 -5.38 2.14 -0.75
N GLN A 48 -6.33 2.29 -1.68
CA GLN A 48 -7.46 1.36 -1.81
C GLN A 48 -7.00 -0.05 -2.12
N THR A 49 -6.00 -0.21 -2.99
CA THR A 49 -5.45 -1.52 -3.35
C THR A 49 -4.81 -2.20 -2.14
N LEU A 50 -3.99 -1.47 -1.36
CA LEU A 50 -3.39 -2.01 -0.14
C LEU A 50 -4.46 -2.43 0.87
N THR A 51 -5.46 -1.59 1.12
CA THR A 51 -6.58 -1.91 2.02
C THR A 51 -7.39 -3.10 1.52
N ALA A 52 -7.71 -3.16 0.22
CA ALA A 52 -8.49 -4.25 -0.37
C ALA A 52 -7.77 -5.61 -0.30
N ASN A 53 -6.44 -5.61 -0.32
CA ASN A 53 -5.61 -6.80 -0.13
C ASN A 53 -5.29 -7.11 1.35
N GLY A 54 -5.88 -6.36 2.30
CA GLY A 54 -5.69 -6.58 3.73
C GLY A 54 -4.34 -6.11 4.27
N HIS A 55 -3.59 -5.29 3.52
CA HIS A 55 -2.33 -4.72 3.98
C HIS A 55 -2.57 -3.46 4.82
N THR A 56 -1.66 -3.23 5.77
CA THR A 56 -1.56 -1.96 6.47
C THR A 56 -0.46 -1.11 5.84
N TYR A 57 -0.57 0.21 5.94
CA TYR A 57 0.44 1.07 5.34
C TYR A 57 0.66 2.36 6.13
N GLN A 58 1.87 2.90 5.99
CA GLN A 58 2.24 4.23 6.46
C GLN A 58 2.70 5.07 5.28
N VAL A 59 2.19 6.29 5.17
CA VAL A 59 2.65 7.25 4.16
C VAL A 59 3.76 8.12 4.75
N TRP A 60 4.89 8.18 4.07
CA TRP A 60 6.05 9.00 4.43
C TRP A 60 6.33 10.04 3.35
N ASN A 61 6.05 11.29 3.68
CA ASN A 61 6.12 12.44 2.76
C ASN A 61 7.41 13.27 2.93
N ASP A 62 8.45 12.71 3.55
CA ASP A 62 9.75 13.38 3.64
C ASP A 62 10.62 13.04 2.42
N THR A 63 11.54 13.95 2.11
CA THR A 63 12.51 13.85 1.01
C THR A 63 13.51 12.71 1.25
N LEU A 64 13.72 12.35 2.51
CA LEU A 64 14.57 11.24 2.91
C LEU A 64 13.73 10.08 3.43
N LEU A 65 14.16 8.86 3.12
CA LEU A 65 13.60 7.66 3.75
C LEU A 65 13.82 7.69 5.28
N PRO A 66 12.94 7.06 6.07
CA PRO A 66 13.16 6.86 7.48
C PRO A 66 14.51 6.17 7.74
N THR A 67 15.19 6.55 8.82
CA THR A 67 16.45 5.92 9.21
C THR A 67 16.30 4.48 9.69
N ASN A 68 15.10 4.12 10.16
CA ASN A 68 14.74 2.76 10.53
C ASN A 68 13.63 2.23 9.60
N LEU A 69 13.93 1.14 8.90
CA LEU A 69 13.02 0.47 7.97
C LEU A 69 12.56 -0.92 8.47
N ASP A 70 13.11 -1.40 9.58
CA ASP A 70 12.79 -2.71 10.18
C ASP A 70 11.29 -2.96 10.41
N PRO A 71 10.45 -1.95 10.72
CA PRO A 71 9.02 -2.17 10.92
C PRO A 71 8.24 -2.53 9.64
N TYR A 72 8.82 -2.32 8.45
CA TYR A 72 8.11 -2.44 7.18
C TYR A 72 8.53 -3.70 6.42
N ASP A 73 7.56 -4.44 5.91
CA ASP A 73 7.80 -5.63 5.09
C ASP A 73 8.14 -5.25 3.64
N VAL A 74 7.60 -4.12 3.16
CA VAL A 74 7.77 -3.62 1.79
C VAL A 74 7.82 -2.09 1.79
N ILE A 75 8.63 -1.52 0.90
CA ILE A 75 8.69 -0.09 0.63
C ILE A 75 8.26 0.17 -0.80
N LEU A 76 7.22 0.99 -0.98
CA LEU A 76 6.74 1.46 -2.27
C LEU A 76 7.18 2.92 -2.45
N GLY A 77 8.17 3.14 -3.31
CA GLY A 77 8.58 4.49 -3.70
C GLY A 77 7.74 4.98 -4.88
N ALA A 78 6.94 6.02 -4.67
CA ALA A 78 6.26 6.69 -5.77
C ALA A 78 7.21 7.68 -6.43
N LEU A 79 7.64 7.36 -7.65
CA LEU A 79 8.39 8.28 -8.49
C LEU A 79 7.35 9.03 -9.31
N GLY A 80 6.78 10.08 -8.71
CA GLY A 80 5.69 10.84 -9.30
C GLY A 80 5.94 11.25 -10.75
N TRP A 81 4.87 11.54 -11.49
CA TRP A 81 4.99 11.93 -12.89
C TRP A 81 5.58 13.34 -13.00
N TYR A 82 6.43 13.57 -14.01
CA TYR A 82 6.89 14.91 -14.32
C TYR A 82 5.68 15.80 -14.67
N ARG A 83 5.42 16.80 -13.83
CA ARG A 83 4.41 17.83 -14.11
C ARG A 83 5.06 18.90 -14.99
N CYS A 84 4.71 18.90 -16.27
CA CYS A 84 5.09 19.96 -17.20
C CYS A 84 4.18 21.20 -17.07
#